data_AF-A0A521I9Q9-F1
#
_entry.id   AF-A0A521I9Q9-F1
#
_cell.length_a   1.000
_cell.length_b   1.000
_cell.length_c   1.000
_cell.angle_alpha   90.00
_cell.angle_beta   90.00
_cell.angle_gamma   90.00
#
_symmetry.space_group_name_H-M   'P 1'
#
loop_
_entity.id
_entity.type
_entity.pdbx_description
1 polymer ?
#
loop_
_entity_poly.entity_id
_entity_poly.type
_entity_poly.pdbx_seq_one_letter_code
_entity_poly.pdbx_strand_id
1 'polypeptide(L)'
;MSFIAKNKIWFRLIGMTLFIIAMLGPWAFDLINVPAQYPCHTPFVRLYGDYCGYPMSALEITKWFGAGVIYALGEIKEGNFVFQISELIFLVGIAIIVLPLCSNLLLLRNQNSYRVQIINVLVWGMACLLALAMFTLQATRAQFVQFFYLFWGNWLYVLLAIGAIALEILAFRLESRPSMAI
;
A
#
# COMPACT_ATOMS: atom_id res chain seq x y z
N MET A 1 2.70 -33.29 4.77
CA MET A 1 2.38 -31.84 4.88
C MET A 1 3.06 -31.12 3.71
N SER A 2 2.37 -30.24 2.99
CA SER A 2 2.99 -29.49 1.88
C SER A 2 4.13 -28.60 2.41
N PHE A 3 5.15 -28.36 1.58
CA PHE A 3 6.27 -27.45 1.90
C PHE A 3 5.79 -26.07 2.37
N ILE A 4 4.69 -25.59 1.79
CA ILE A 4 4.07 -24.29 2.09
C ILE A 4 3.54 -24.26 3.53
N ALA A 5 2.86 -25.33 3.98
CA ALA A 5 2.32 -25.38 5.34
C ALA A 5 3.43 -25.38 6.40
N LYS A 6 4.57 -26.03 6.12
CA LYS A 6 5.72 -26.10 7.04
C LYS A 6 6.45 -24.76 7.17
N ASN A 7 6.49 -23.97 6.09
CA ASN A 7 7.26 -22.72 6.02
C ASN A 7 6.39 -21.44 6.03
N LYS A 8 5.11 -21.56 6.42
CA LYS A 8 4.11 -20.46 6.39
C LYS A 8 4.59 -19.19 7.10
N ILE A 9 5.24 -19.35 8.26
CA ILE A 9 5.77 -18.22 9.05
C ILE A 9 6.84 -17.45 8.25
N TRP A 10 7.77 -18.17 7.60
CA TRP A 10 8.82 -17.54 6.81
C TRP A 10 8.26 -16.75 5.63
N PHE A 11 7.28 -17.28 4.91
CA PHE A 11 6.63 -16.55 3.82
C PHE A 11 5.97 -15.25 4.31
N ARG A 12 5.33 -15.28 5.49
CA ARG A 12 4.72 -14.09 6.10
C ARG A 12 5.75 -13.05 6.51
N LEU A 13 6.85 -13.49 7.14
CA LEU A 13 7.94 -12.59 7.52
C LEU A 13 8.60 -11.95 6.30
N ILE A 14 8.93 -12.74 5.27
CA ILE A 14 9.47 -12.24 4.01
C ILE A 14 8.48 -11.27 3.35
N GLY A 15 7.19 -11.62 3.32
CA GLY A 15 6.14 -10.75 2.79
C GLY A 15 6.05 -9.41 3.53
N MET A 16 6.16 -9.42 4.86
CA MET A 16 6.19 -8.19 5.67
C MET A 16 7.45 -7.36 5.42
N THR A 17 8.62 -7.99 5.28
CA THR A 17 9.85 -7.27 4.93
C THR A 17 9.73 -6.61 3.56
N LEU A 18 9.21 -7.33 2.56
CA LEU A 18 8.96 -6.78 1.23
C LEU A 18 7.91 -5.66 1.27
N PHE A 19 6.89 -5.77 2.11
CA PHE A 19 5.90 -4.70 2.32
C PHE A 19 6.58 -3.42 2.82
N ILE A 20 7.45 -3.51 3.82
CA ILE A 20 8.18 -2.36 4.35
C ILE A 20 9.06 -1.72 3.26
N ILE A 21 9.77 -2.55 2.48
CA ILE A 21 10.61 -2.07 1.36
C ILE A 21 9.75 -1.36 0.31
N ALA A 22 8.58 -1.91 -0.03
CA ALA A 22 7.64 -1.30 -0.96
C ALA A 22 7.15 0.07 -0.44
N MET A 23 6.88 0.18 0.86
CA MET A 23 6.42 1.42 1.50
C MET A 23 7.51 2.49 1.64
N LEU A 24 8.79 2.09 1.69
CA LEU A 24 9.95 2.99 1.65
C LEU A 24 10.19 3.57 0.24
N GLY A 25 9.73 2.87 -0.79
CA GLY A 25 9.83 3.34 -2.17
C GLY A 25 8.91 4.53 -2.47
N PRO A 26 9.11 5.17 -3.62
CA PRO A 26 8.27 6.26 -4.12
C PRO A 26 6.89 5.78 -4.57
N TRP A 27 5.84 6.47 -4.10
CA TRP A 27 4.41 6.17 -4.34
C TRP A 27 3.62 7.32 -4.92
N ALA A 28 4.12 8.55 -4.77
CA ALA A 28 3.54 9.76 -5.31
C ALA A 28 4.65 10.76 -5.61
N PHE A 29 4.30 11.79 -6.37
CA PHE A 29 5.13 12.97 -6.54
C PHE A 29 4.42 14.17 -5.94
N ASP A 30 5.13 14.92 -5.09
CA ASP A 30 4.71 16.28 -4.76
C ASP A 30 5.16 17.22 -5.88
N LEU A 31 4.21 17.99 -6.43
CA LEU A 31 4.42 18.77 -7.65
C LEU A 31 4.76 20.21 -7.30
N ILE A 32 5.87 20.69 -7.84
CA ILE A 32 6.25 22.11 -7.78
C ILE A 32 6.27 22.69 -9.19
N ASN A 33 5.76 23.91 -9.34
CA ASN A 33 5.83 24.64 -10.60
C ASN A 33 7.21 25.28 -10.75
N VAL A 34 7.98 24.78 -11.73
CA VAL A 34 9.29 25.28 -12.13
C VAL A 34 9.29 25.42 -13.65
N PRO A 35 9.31 26.68 -14.16
CA PRO A 35 9.28 26.94 -15.59
C PRO A 35 10.29 26.08 -16.36
N ALA A 36 9.90 25.60 -17.53
CA ALA A 36 10.66 24.63 -18.33
C ALA A 36 12.10 25.07 -18.66
N GLN A 37 12.34 26.38 -18.70
CA GLN A 37 13.65 26.97 -18.93
C GLN A 37 14.67 26.75 -17.78
N TYR A 38 14.21 26.46 -16.57
CA TYR A 38 15.07 26.19 -15.42
C TYR A 38 15.22 24.68 -15.19
N PRO A 39 16.42 24.16 -14.86
CA PRO A 39 16.56 22.75 -14.53
C PRO A 39 15.86 22.41 -13.19
N CYS A 40 15.32 21.19 -13.08
CA CYS A 40 14.92 20.67 -11.76
C CYS A 40 16.20 20.28 -11.00
N HIS A 41 16.39 20.82 -9.80
CA HIS A 41 17.51 20.42 -8.95
C HIS A 41 17.18 19.13 -8.20
N THR A 42 18.16 18.24 -8.04
CA THR A 42 18.01 17.04 -7.20
C THR A 42 17.59 17.44 -5.78
N PRO A 43 16.63 16.75 -5.14
CA PRO A 43 16.03 15.46 -5.52
C PRO A 43 14.81 15.53 -6.47
N PHE A 44 14.46 16.71 -6.98
CA PHE A 44 13.30 16.88 -7.86
C PHE A 44 13.61 16.38 -9.28
N VAL A 45 12.63 15.73 -9.91
CA VAL A 45 12.73 15.23 -11.29
C VAL A 45 11.68 15.93 -12.17
N ARG A 46 12.03 16.31 -13.40
CA ARG A 46 11.07 16.92 -14.32
C ARG A 46 10.07 15.86 -14.77
N LEU A 47 8.77 16.10 -14.55
CA LEU A 47 7.72 15.14 -14.90
C LEU A 47 7.03 15.51 -16.21
N TYR A 48 6.59 16.77 -16.34
CA TYR A 48 5.97 17.27 -17.56
C TYR A 48 5.93 18.80 -17.56
N GLY A 49 6.09 19.43 -18.73
CA GLY A 49 5.96 20.89 -18.89
C GLY A 49 6.78 21.66 -17.86
N ASP A 50 6.11 22.54 -17.11
CA ASP A 50 6.66 23.37 -16.03
C ASP A 50 6.58 22.70 -14.64
N TYR A 51 6.45 21.38 -14.54
CA TYR A 51 6.31 20.70 -13.25
C TYR A 51 7.48 19.77 -12.96
N CYS A 52 8.14 20.02 -11.83
CA CYS A 52 9.06 19.08 -11.20
C CYS A 52 8.34 18.34 -10.08
N GLY A 53 8.69 17.07 -9.86
CA GLY A 53 8.15 16.23 -8.80
C GLY A 53 9.20 15.86 -7.75
N TYR A 54 8.84 15.96 -6.47
CA TYR A 54 9.59 15.35 -5.37
C TYR A 54 9.03 13.95 -5.08
N PRO A 55 9.83 12.87 -5.21
CA PRO A 55 9.36 11.51 -4.98
C PRO A 55 9.04 11.32 -3.50
N MET A 56 7.76 11.11 -3.19
CA MET A 56 7.30 10.84 -1.84
C MET A 56 7.14 9.35 -1.59
N SER A 57 7.70 8.89 -0.47
CA SER A 57 7.49 7.51 -0.03
C SER A 57 6.11 7.34 0.60
N ALA A 58 5.54 6.12 0.55
CA ALA A 58 4.29 5.86 1.25
C ALA A 58 4.42 6.03 2.77
N LEU A 59 5.59 5.75 3.35
CA LEU A 59 5.84 6.01 4.76
C LEU A 59 5.79 7.49 5.10
N GLU A 60 6.34 8.35 4.24
CA GLU A 60 6.25 9.80 4.41
C GLU A 60 4.80 10.27 4.35
N ILE A 61 4.05 9.81 3.34
CA ILE A 61 2.60 10.05 3.22
C ILE A 61 1.84 9.57 4.48
N THR A 62 2.22 8.42 5.03
CA THR A 62 1.60 7.84 6.24
C THR A 62 1.93 8.66 7.50
N LYS A 63 3.09 9.30 7.59
CA LYS A 63 3.41 10.22 8.70
C LYS A 63 2.49 11.43 8.70
N TRP A 64 2.27 12.02 7.52
CA TRP A 64 1.31 13.12 7.35
C TRP A 64 -0.11 12.69 7.72
N PHE A 65 -0.51 11.48 7.33
CA PHE A 65 -1.78 10.88 7.75
C PHE A 65 -1.90 10.80 9.28
N GLY A 66 -0.88 10.28 9.98
CA GLY A 66 -0.91 10.15 11.44
C GLY A 66 -1.07 11.50 12.13
N ALA A 67 -0.34 12.52 11.66
CA ALA A 67 -0.49 13.89 12.17
C ALA A 67 -1.89 14.45 11.90
N GLY A 68 -2.42 14.25 10.69
CA GLY A 68 -3.76 14.68 10.29
C GLY A 68 -4.87 14.06 11.12
N VAL A 69 -4.78 12.76 11.45
CA VAL A 69 -5.75 12.08 12.33
C VAL A 69 -5.72 12.66 13.74
N ILE A 70 -4.54 12.89 14.31
CA ILE A 70 -4.41 13.48 15.66
C ILE A 70 -5.00 14.90 15.67
N TYR A 71 -4.70 15.69 14.65
CA TYR A 71 -5.25 17.03 14.48
C TYR A 71 -6.78 17.00 14.37
N ALA A 72 -7.33 16.13 13.52
CA ALA A 72 -8.77 15.97 13.34
C ALA A 72 -9.49 15.58 14.64
N LEU A 73 -8.90 14.69 15.44
CA LEU A 73 -9.46 14.32 16.76
C LEU A 73 -9.47 15.50 17.73
N GLY A 74 -8.48 16.39 17.65
CA GLY A 74 -8.45 17.65 18.40
C GLY A 74 -9.61 18.58 18.02
N GLU A 75 -9.79 18.83 16.72
CA GLU A 75 -10.88 19.66 16.19
C GLU A 75 -12.28 19.11 16.54
N ILE A 76 -12.46 17.79 16.50
CA ILE A 76 -13.71 17.13 16.94
C ILE A 76 -14.00 17.45 18.41
N LYS A 77 -12.97 17.40 19.27
CA LYS A 77 -13.12 17.71 20.69
C LYS A 77 -13.51 19.16 20.93
N GLU A 78 -13.05 20.08 20.09
CA GLU A 78 -13.35 21.51 20.18
C GLU A 78 -14.67 21.89 19.50
N GLY A 79 -15.31 20.97 18.76
CA GLY A 79 -16.57 21.20 18.07
C GLY A 79 -16.44 22.00 16.76
N ASN A 80 -15.21 22.25 16.30
CA ASN A 80 -14.91 23.05 15.11
C ASN A 80 -14.77 22.20 13.84
N PHE A 81 -15.34 20.99 13.83
CA PHE A 81 -15.05 19.99 12.82
C PHE A 81 -15.60 20.37 11.42
N VAL A 82 -14.74 20.95 10.59
CA VAL A 82 -14.99 21.18 9.15
C VAL A 82 -13.98 20.35 8.37
N PHE A 83 -14.35 19.12 8.02
CA PHE A 83 -13.50 18.22 7.24
C PHE A 83 -13.94 18.22 5.78
N GLN A 84 -12.99 18.38 4.85
CA GLN A 84 -13.32 18.21 3.43
C GLN A 84 -13.47 16.71 3.12
N ILE A 85 -14.50 16.35 2.34
CA ILE A 85 -14.75 14.94 1.95
C ILE A 85 -13.53 14.34 1.24
N SER A 86 -12.81 15.15 0.46
CA SER A 86 -11.57 14.77 -0.22
C SER A 86 -10.47 14.32 0.76
N GLU A 87 -10.29 15.04 1.86
CA GLU A 87 -9.33 14.71 2.91
C GLU A 87 -9.73 13.40 3.59
N LEU A 88 -11.02 13.21 3.89
CA LEU A 88 -11.50 11.97 4.49
C LEU A 88 -11.27 10.76 3.58
N ILE A 89 -11.57 10.89 2.28
CA ILE A 89 -11.32 9.84 1.29
C ILE A 89 -9.83 9.51 1.23
N PHE A 90 -8.97 10.53 1.23
CA PHE A 90 -7.52 10.34 1.24
C PHE A 90 -7.04 9.62 2.50
N LEU A 91 -7.53 10.03 3.67
CA LEU A 91 -7.23 9.38 4.95
C LEU A 91 -7.64 7.91 4.94
N VAL A 92 -8.88 7.61 4.56
CA VAL A 92 -9.38 6.24 4.46
C VAL A 92 -8.56 5.43 3.46
N GLY A 93 -8.16 6.03 2.34
CA GLY A 93 -7.30 5.39 1.35
C GLY A 93 -5.96 4.95 1.95
N ILE A 94 -5.24 5.84 2.63
CA ILE A 94 -3.96 5.51 3.26
C ILE A 94 -4.14 4.41 4.31
N ALA A 95 -5.20 4.49 5.13
CA ALA A 95 -5.49 3.47 6.12
C ALA A 95 -5.66 2.08 5.48
N ILE A 96 -6.34 1.99 4.33
CA ILE A 96 -6.51 0.74 3.57
C ILE A 96 -5.15 0.21 3.06
N ILE A 97 -4.23 1.08 2.61
CA ILE A 97 -2.88 0.67 2.18
C ILE A 97 -2.05 0.10 3.33
N VAL A 98 -2.21 0.61 4.55
CA VAL A 98 -1.45 0.13 5.73
C VAL A 98 -2.07 -1.12 6.35
N LEU A 99 -3.37 -1.35 6.15
CA LEU A 99 -4.14 -2.42 6.79
C LEU A 99 -3.59 -3.85 6.57
N PRO A 100 -2.99 -4.23 5.41
CA PRO A 100 -2.39 -5.55 5.23
C PRO A 100 -1.27 -5.86 6.22
N LEU A 101 -0.55 -4.85 6.72
CA LEU A 101 0.47 -5.04 7.76
C LEU A 101 -0.18 -5.55 9.05
N CYS A 102 -1.25 -4.88 9.50
CA CYS A 102 -2.01 -5.27 10.68
C CYS A 102 -2.64 -6.65 10.51
N SER A 103 -3.19 -6.94 9.33
CA SER A 103 -3.81 -8.25 9.05
C SER A 103 -2.79 -9.40 9.08
N ASN A 104 -1.59 -9.19 8.52
CA ASN A 104 -0.51 -10.18 8.60
C ASN A 104 -0.02 -10.40 10.04
N LEU A 105 0.08 -9.35 10.85
CA LEU A 105 0.41 -9.48 12.28
C LEU A 105 -0.63 -10.31 13.03
N LEU A 106 -1.93 -10.09 12.75
CA LEU A 106 -3.01 -10.90 13.32
C LEU A 106 -2.93 -12.36 12.88
N LEU A 107 -2.57 -12.61 11.61
CA LEU A 107 -2.35 -13.97 11.10
C LEU A 107 -1.14 -14.65 11.73
N LEU A 108 -0.06 -13.93 12.01
CA LEU A 108 1.10 -14.46 12.72
C LEU A 108 0.74 -14.89 14.14
N ARG A 109 -0.14 -14.13 14.81
CA ARG A 109 -0.65 -14.45 16.14
C ARG A 109 -1.63 -15.62 16.14
N ASN A 110 -2.62 -15.60 15.23
CA ASN A 110 -3.70 -16.57 15.16
C ASN A 110 -3.56 -17.47 13.91
N GLN A 111 -2.51 -18.28 13.89
CA GLN A 111 -1.97 -18.96 12.70
C GLN A 111 -2.97 -19.75 11.84
N ASN A 112 -4.10 -20.20 12.42
CA ASN A 112 -5.05 -21.12 11.79
C ASN A 112 -6.51 -20.64 11.83
N SER A 113 -6.79 -19.37 12.10
CA SER A 113 -8.18 -18.89 12.04
C SER A 113 -8.60 -18.66 10.59
N TYR A 114 -9.49 -19.52 10.09
CA TYR A 114 -10.14 -19.40 8.78
C TYR A 114 -10.69 -17.98 8.51
N ARG A 115 -11.35 -17.39 9.52
CA ARG A 115 -11.95 -16.05 9.39
C ARG A 115 -10.89 -14.97 9.18
N VAL A 116 -9.77 -15.08 9.89
CA VAL A 116 -8.67 -14.11 9.77
C VAL A 116 -7.97 -14.24 8.41
N GLN A 117 -7.84 -15.46 7.86
CA GLN A 117 -7.29 -15.65 6.51
C GLN A 117 -8.16 -14.97 5.43
N ILE A 118 -9.49 -15.14 5.48
CA ILE A 118 -10.40 -14.48 4.53
C ILE A 118 -10.29 -12.96 4.65
N ILE A 119 -10.31 -12.44 5.88
CA ILE A 119 -10.16 -11.00 6.11
C ILE A 119 -8.84 -10.50 5.50
N ASN A 120 -7.74 -11.23 5.71
CA ASN A 120 -6.44 -10.86 5.13
C ASN A 120 -6.47 -10.82 3.60
N VAL A 121 -7.06 -11.82 2.94
CA VAL A 121 -7.20 -11.84 1.48
C VAL A 121 -8.03 -10.64 0.98
N LEU A 122 -9.14 -10.33 1.65
CA LEU A 122 -9.97 -9.16 1.31
C LEU A 122 -9.22 -7.85 1.48
N VAL A 123 -8.48 -7.71 2.60
CA VAL A 123 -7.67 -6.53 2.90
C VAL A 123 -6.58 -6.33 1.85
N TRP A 124 -5.84 -7.37 1.50
CA TRP A 124 -4.86 -7.31 0.41
C TRP A 124 -5.50 -6.98 -0.94
N GLY A 125 -6.67 -7.55 -1.24
CA GLY A 125 -7.41 -7.26 -2.47
C GLY A 125 -7.82 -5.80 -2.58
N MET A 126 -8.42 -5.24 -1.52
CA MET A 126 -8.81 -3.83 -1.47
C MET A 126 -7.59 -2.90 -1.59
N ALA A 127 -6.52 -3.21 -0.87
CA ALA A 127 -5.32 -2.40 -0.90
C ALA A 127 -4.61 -2.46 -2.27
N CYS A 128 -4.63 -3.62 -2.95
CA CYS A 128 -4.13 -3.78 -4.31
C CYS A 128 -4.93 -2.92 -5.31
N LEU A 129 -6.27 -3.00 -5.25
CA LEU A 129 -7.14 -2.19 -6.11
C LEU A 129 -6.92 -0.68 -5.91
N LEU A 130 -6.76 -0.26 -4.65
CA LEU A 130 -6.49 1.13 -4.33
C LEU A 130 -5.11 1.58 -4.83
N ALA A 131 -4.07 0.77 -4.65
CA ALA A 131 -2.72 1.08 -5.13
C ALA A 131 -2.69 1.23 -6.67
N LEU A 132 -3.41 0.35 -7.38
CA LEU A 132 -3.62 0.45 -8.82
C LEU A 132 -4.40 1.71 -9.22
N ALA A 133 -5.47 2.05 -8.50
CA ALA A 133 -6.23 3.27 -8.77
C ALA A 133 -5.39 4.54 -8.56
N MET A 134 -4.58 4.59 -7.50
CA MET A 134 -3.64 5.69 -7.28
C MET A 134 -2.63 5.80 -8.43
N PHE A 135 -2.11 4.67 -8.92
CA PHE A 135 -1.20 4.66 -10.05
C PHE A 135 -1.87 5.21 -11.32
N THR A 136 -3.06 4.73 -11.68
CA THR A 136 -3.74 5.14 -12.92
C THR A 136 -4.15 6.61 -12.90
N LEU A 137 -4.60 7.13 -11.75
CA LEU A 137 -4.93 8.55 -11.58
C LEU A 137 -3.71 9.46 -11.75
N GLN A 138 -2.52 9.00 -11.40
CA GLN A 138 -1.29 9.79 -11.59
C GLN A 138 -0.69 9.61 -12.99
N ALA A 139 -0.76 8.40 -13.55
CA ALA A 139 -0.22 8.08 -14.88
C ALA A 139 -0.90 8.88 -16.01
N THR A 140 -2.16 9.27 -15.84
CA THR A 140 -2.88 10.11 -16.82
C THR A 140 -2.32 11.52 -16.96
N ARG A 141 -1.52 12.01 -16.00
CA ARG A 141 -0.99 13.39 -15.99
C ARG A 141 0.42 13.53 -16.55
N ALA A 142 1.17 12.44 -16.73
CA ALA A 142 2.59 12.48 -17.05
C ALA A 142 3.00 11.42 -18.09
N GLN A 143 4.21 11.55 -18.64
CA GLN A 143 4.74 10.59 -19.61
C GLN A 143 4.92 9.19 -18.97
N PHE A 144 4.16 8.20 -19.47
CA PHE A 144 4.01 6.86 -18.90
C PHE A 144 5.34 6.12 -18.62
N VAL A 145 6.36 6.34 -19.45
CA VAL A 145 7.65 5.64 -19.38
C VAL A 145 8.48 6.05 -18.17
N GLN A 146 8.55 7.36 -17.86
CA GLN A 146 9.30 7.84 -16.71
C GLN A 146 8.64 7.42 -15.39
N PHE A 147 7.31 7.40 -15.37
CA PHE A 147 6.54 6.97 -14.20
C PHE A 147 6.74 5.49 -13.85
N PHE A 148 6.92 4.61 -14.84
CA PHE A 148 7.06 3.19 -14.53
C PHE A 148 8.30 2.89 -13.67
N TYR A 149 9.43 3.53 -13.96
CA TYR A 149 10.68 3.38 -13.20
C TYR A 149 10.67 4.16 -11.88
N LEU A 150 10.06 5.34 -11.88
CA LEU A 150 10.04 6.23 -10.73
C LEU A 150 9.07 5.79 -9.61
N PHE A 151 8.15 4.85 -9.87
CA PHE A 151 7.15 4.37 -8.91
C PHE A 151 7.35 2.90 -8.50
N TRP A 152 8.60 2.47 -8.40
CA TRP A 152 8.92 1.09 -8.08
C TRP A 152 8.29 0.62 -6.76
N GLY A 153 8.07 1.51 -5.79
CA GLY A 153 7.42 1.19 -4.51
C GLY A 153 5.99 0.69 -4.70
N ASN A 154 5.20 1.37 -5.52
CA ASN A 154 3.82 0.98 -5.83
C ASN A 154 3.77 -0.35 -6.61
N TRP A 155 4.64 -0.53 -7.61
CA TRP A 155 4.69 -1.80 -8.36
C TRP A 155 5.09 -2.99 -7.50
N LEU A 156 6.11 -2.81 -6.65
CA LEU A 156 6.53 -3.84 -5.71
C LEU A 156 5.39 -4.20 -4.77
N TYR A 157 4.61 -3.21 -4.32
CA TYR A 157 3.44 -3.42 -3.50
C TYR A 157 2.35 -4.22 -4.21
N VAL A 158 2.00 -3.87 -5.45
CA VAL A 158 0.99 -4.59 -6.24
C VAL A 158 1.40 -6.03 -6.47
N LEU A 159 2.63 -6.28 -6.89
CA LEU A 159 3.16 -7.63 -7.09
C LEU A 159 3.14 -8.45 -5.79
N LEU A 160 3.54 -7.82 -4.68
CA LEU A 160 3.49 -8.43 -3.36
C LEU A 160 2.04 -8.77 -2.96
N ALA A 161 1.09 -7.88 -3.20
CA ALA A 161 -0.32 -8.10 -2.89
C ALA A 161 -0.89 -9.29 -3.67
N ILE A 162 -0.63 -9.35 -4.98
CA ILE A 162 -1.02 -10.48 -5.83
C ILE A 162 -0.39 -11.78 -5.32
N GLY A 163 0.90 -11.76 -5.01
CA GLY A 163 1.63 -12.91 -4.47
C GLY A 163 1.06 -13.37 -3.12
N ALA A 164 0.78 -12.45 -2.20
CA ALA A 164 0.20 -12.74 -0.89
C ALA A 164 -1.20 -13.35 -1.02
N ILE A 165 -2.05 -12.79 -1.88
CA ILE A 165 -3.39 -13.33 -2.17
C ILE A 165 -3.28 -14.76 -2.73
N ALA A 166 -2.40 -14.97 -3.71
CA ALA A 166 -2.21 -16.29 -4.32
C ALA A 166 -1.71 -17.33 -3.31
N LEU A 167 -0.74 -16.96 -2.47
CA LEU A 167 -0.21 -17.84 -1.43
C LEU A 167 -1.26 -18.20 -0.37
N GLU A 168 -2.06 -17.25 0.09
CA GLU A 168 -3.11 -17.51 1.09
C GLU A 168 -4.25 -18.35 0.48
N ILE A 169 -4.64 -18.13 -0.78
CA ILE A 169 -5.61 -19.00 -1.48
C ILE A 169 -5.07 -20.42 -1.64
N LEU A 170 -3.79 -20.58 -1.97
CA LEU A 170 -3.15 -21.90 -2.07
C LEU A 170 -3.09 -22.59 -0.71
N ALA A 171 -2.72 -21.88 0.35
CA ALA A 171 -2.71 -22.42 1.72
C ALA A 171 -4.12 -22.92 2.12
N PHE A 172 -5.16 -22.13 1.80
CA PHE A 172 -6.56 -22.47 2.06
C PHE A 172 -7.02 -23.75 1.33
N ARG A 173 -6.64 -23.90 0.06
CA ARG A 173 -6.96 -25.11 -0.74
C ARG A 173 -6.27 -26.36 -0.21
N LEU A 174 -5.10 -26.20 0.41
CA LEU A 174 -4.34 -27.32 0.97
C LEU A 174 -4.89 -27.73 2.35
N GLU A 175 -5.34 -26.77 3.15
CA GLU A 175 -5.95 -27.01 4.47
C GLU A 175 -7.37 -27.63 4.37
N SER A 176 -8.10 -27.42 3.26
CA SER A 176 -9.46 -27.94 3.04
C SER A 176 -9.55 -29.35 2.44
N ARG A 177 -8.42 -30.00 2.11
CA ARG A 177 -8.37 -31.38 1.57
C ARG A 177 -8.15 -32.56 2.58
N PRO A 178 -8.38 -32.48 3.90
CA PRO A 178 -7.90 -33.53 4.81
C PRO A 178 -8.82 -34.77 4.98
N SER A 179 -9.90 -34.98 4.20
CA SER A 179 -10.91 -36.02 4.57
C SER A 179 -11.40 -36.99 3.48
N MET A 180 -10.70 -37.17 2.35
CA MET A 180 -11.05 -38.23 1.38
C MET A 180 -9.96 -39.29 1.22
N ALA A 181 -9.32 -39.65 2.34
CA ALA A 181 -8.40 -40.78 2.41
C ALA A 181 -8.71 -41.60 3.68
N ILE A 182 -9.87 -42.25 3.70
CA ILE A 182 -10.14 -43.47 4.48
C ILE A 182 -10.91 -44.40 3.56
#